data_AF-A0A537VEI0-F1
#
_entry.id   AF-A0A537VEI0-F1
#
_cell.length_a   1.000
_cell.length_b   1.000
_cell.length_c   1.000
_cell.angle_alpha   90.00
_cell.angle_beta   90.00
_cell.angle_gamma   90.00
#
_symmetry.space_group_name_H-M   'P 1'
#
loop_
_entity.id
_entity.type
_entity.pdbx_description
1 polymer ?
#
loop_
_entity_poly.entity_id
_entity_poly.type
_entity_poly.pdbx_seq_one_letter_code
_entity_poly.pdbx_strand_id
1 'polypeptide(L)'
;MDIISVNTFWTIWLLVHLLLAVALLGALTHQAVAAVMPVRQVAGPGGFVTRFRAVPAAGYATAICVLWILTFIVGSYIYTKYRIYIRIPIEQAGYWKTQGFFDFKEHVASIALTLLPAYWFFWKNAHNPQYDTARKMVTVYLAIACWFLFIVGHVLNNVRGFGS
;
A
#
# COMPACT_ATOMS: atom_id res chain seq x y z
N MET A 1 22.76 24.68 15.06
CA MET A 1 23.22 23.30 15.28
C MET A 1 22.17 22.39 14.68
N ASP A 2 22.48 21.72 13.57
CA ASP A 2 21.60 20.68 13.05
C ASP A 2 21.79 19.43 13.91
N ILE A 3 20.72 19.04 14.61
CA ILE A 3 20.70 17.90 15.54
C ILE A 3 20.88 16.57 14.78
N ILE A 4 20.64 16.56 13.47
CA ILE A 4 20.72 15.40 12.59
C ILE A 4 21.29 15.77 11.21
N SER A 5 22.06 14.88 10.60
CA SER A 5 22.52 15.07 9.22
C SER A 5 21.36 14.97 8.22
N VAL A 6 21.47 15.66 7.08
CA VAL A 6 20.46 15.60 6.00
C VAL A 6 20.24 14.17 5.53
N ASN A 7 21.30 13.38 5.37
CA ASN A 7 21.19 11.98 4.96
C ASN A 7 20.43 11.15 6.00
N THR A 8 20.79 11.29 7.28
CA THR A 8 20.10 10.62 8.39
C THR A 8 18.61 10.97 8.41
N PHE A 9 18.25 12.24 8.20
CA PHE A 9 16.86 12.68 8.11
C PHE A 9 16.08 11.93 7.02
N TRP A 10 16.62 11.87 5.80
CA TRP A 10 15.95 11.18 4.68
C TRP A 10 15.86 9.68 4.90
N THR A 11 16.88 9.05 5.48
CA THR A 11 16.86 7.62 5.81
C THR A 11 15.77 7.29 6.83
N ILE A 12 15.60 8.13 7.87
CA ILE A 12 14.51 7.97 8.84
C ILE A 12 13.15 8.04 8.14
N TRP A 13 12.94 9.03 7.27
CA TRP A 13 11.69 9.15 6.51
C TRP A 13 11.40 7.95 5.61
N LEU A 14 12.42 7.45 4.89
CA LEU A 14 12.30 6.24 4.07
C LEU A 14 11.96 5.01 4.92
N LEU A 15 12.57 4.87 6.10
CA LEU A 15 12.28 3.78 7.02
C LEU A 15 10.84 3.85 7.55
N VAL A 16 10.38 5.04 7.97
CA VAL A 16 9.00 5.26 8.42
C VAL A 16 8.02 4.90 7.31
N HIS A 17 8.27 5.36 6.08
CA HIS A 17 7.43 5.02 4.93
C HIS A 17 7.40 3.51 4.66
N LEU A 18 8.55 2.84 4.71
CA LEU A 18 8.65 1.39 4.51
C LEU A 18 7.84 0.63 5.56
N LEU A 19 7.95 0.99 6.84
CA LEU A 19 7.22 0.33 7.93
C LEU A 19 5.70 0.50 7.75
N LEU A 20 5.24 1.71 7.42
CA LEU A 20 3.83 1.97 7.12
C LEU A 20 3.36 1.16 5.90
N ALA A 21 4.15 1.12 4.83
CA ALA A 21 3.82 0.41 3.61
C ALA A 21 3.74 -1.12 3.83
N VAL A 22 4.66 -1.71 4.60
CA VAL A 22 4.63 -3.15 4.96
C VAL A 22 3.43 -3.46 5.83
N ALA A 23 3.11 -2.62 6.83
CA ALA A 23 1.93 -2.79 7.67
C ALA A 23 0.63 -2.75 6.83
N LEU A 24 0.54 -1.77 5.91
CA LEU A 24 -0.58 -1.64 4.98
C LEU A 24 -0.70 -2.86 4.06
N LEU A 25 0.42 -3.30 3.47
CA LEU A 25 0.50 -4.44 2.58
C LEU A 25 0.01 -5.72 3.27
N GLY A 26 0.48 -5.97 4.49
CA GLY A 26 0.03 -7.11 5.31
C GLY A 26 -1.46 -7.04 5.63
N ALA A 27 -1.94 -5.88 6.11
CA ALA A 27 -3.34 -5.67 6.46
C ALA A 27 -4.28 -5.91 5.27
N LEU A 28 -3.99 -5.32 4.10
CA LEU A 28 -4.77 -5.51 2.88
C LEU A 28 -4.72 -6.95 2.37
N THR A 29 -3.56 -7.60 2.42
CA THR A 29 -3.43 -9.00 1.96
C THR A 29 -4.26 -9.94 2.84
N HIS A 30 -4.18 -9.79 4.16
CA HIS A 30 -5.00 -10.56 5.09
C HIS A 30 -6.50 -10.33 4.87
N GLN A 31 -6.92 -9.06 4.76
CA GLN A 31 -8.33 -8.73 4.58
C GLN A 31 -8.86 -9.24 3.22
N ALA A 32 -8.09 -9.09 2.14
CA ALA A 32 -8.47 -9.56 0.81
C ALA A 32 -8.65 -11.08 0.79
N VAL A 33 -7.71 -11.84 1.37
CA VAL A 33 -7.81 -13.30 1.44
C VAL A 33 -8.99 -13.73 2.30
N ALA A 34 -9.21 -13.09 3.46
CA ALA A 34 -10.36 -13.39 4.31
C ALA A 34 -11.71 -13.08 3.61
N ALA A 35 -11.77 -12.01 2.82
CA ALA A 35 -12.98 -11.61 2.10
C ALA A 35 -13.28 -12.55 0.91
N VAL A 36 -12.27 -12.98 0.16
CA VAL A 36 -12.45 -13.78 -1.07
C VAL A 36 -12.48 -15.28 -0.79
N MET A 37 -11.79 -15.74 0.26
CA MET A 37 -11.70 -17.16 0.62
C MET A 37 -12.18 -17.42 2.06
N PRO A 38 -13.43 -17.06 2.42
CA PRO A 38 -13.91 -17.17 3.80
C PRO A 38 -13.86 -18.62 4.30
N VAL A 39 -13.55 -18.78 5.59
CA VAL A 39 -13.57 -20.10 6.24
C VAL A 39 -15.02 -20.60 6.29
N ARG A 40 -15.29 -21.70 5.59
CA ARG A 40 -16.49 -22.52 5.76
C ARG A 40 -16.21 -23.57 6.82
N GLN A 41 -17.25 -24.07 7.52
CA GLN A 41 -17.13 -25.03 8.63
C GLN A 41 -16.02 -26.06 8.38
N VAL A 42 -15.05 -26.13 9.30
CA VAL A 42 -13.82 -26.91 9.13
C VAL A 42 -14.01 -28.30 9.74
N ALA A 43 -13.89 -29.35 8.93
CA ALA A 43 -13.98 -30.75 9.38
C ALA A 43 -12.67 -31.26 10.04
N GLY A 44 -11.90 -30.40 10.73
CA GLY A 44 -10.62 -30.78 11.35
C GLY A 44 -9.72 -29.60 11.77
N PRO A 45 -8.50 -29.85 12.29
CA PRO A 45 -7.58 -28.80 12.72
C PRO A 45 -7.14 -27.92 11.54
N GLY A 46 -7.40 -26.61 11.62
CA GLY A 46 -7.07 -25.67 10.55
C GLY A 46 -5.56 -25.46 10.38
N GLY A 47 -5.05 -25.70 9.16
CA GLY A 47 -3.67 -25.38 8.75
C GLY A 47 -3.40 -23.88 8.61
N PHE A 48 -2.17 -23.51 8.22
CA PHE A 48 -1.72 -22.12 8.12
C PHE A 48 -2.66 -21.24 7.27
N VAL A 49 -3.05 -21.69 6.07
CA VAL A 49 -3.95 -20.94 5.17
C VAL A 49 -5.32 -20.71 5.82
N THR A 50 -5.84 -21.71 6.55
CA THR A 50 -7.10 -21.57 7.29
C THR A 50 -6.99 -20.48 8.35
N ARG A 51 -5.87 -20.40 9.07
CA ARG A 51 -5.64 -19.33 10.07
C ARG A 51 -5.46 -17.96 9.42
N PHE A 52 -4.68 -17.91 8.33
CA PHE A 52 -4.41 -16.67 7.58
C PHE A 52 -5.70 -15.99 7.09
N ARG A 53 -6.67 -16.79 6.62
CA ARG A 53 -7.96 -16.31 6.10
C ARG A 53 -9.09 -16.22 7.14
N ALA A 54 -8.86 -16.67 8.38
CA ALA A 54 -9.86 -16.67 9.46
C ALA A 54 -9.99 -15.32 10.18
N VAL A 55 -9.30 -14.28 9.71
CA VAL A 55 -9.31 -12.97 10.37
C VAL A 55 -10.66 -12.24 10.18
N PRO A 56 -11.12 -11.47 11.17
CA PRO A 56 -12.35 -10.69 11.04
C PRO A 56 -12.14 -9.51 10.07
N ALA A 57 -12.46 -9.74 8.80
CA ALA A 57 -12.14 -8.81 7.71
C ALA A 57 -12.67 -7.37 7.92
N ALA A 58 -13.85 -7.22 8.54
CA ALA A 58 -14.41 -5.89 8.81
C ALA A 58 -13.55 -5.07 9.79
N GLY A 59 -12.85 -5.71 10.73
CA GLY A 59 -12.01 -5.03 11.72
C GLY A 59 -10.78 -4.34 11.12
N TYR A 60 -10.38 -4.71 9.90
CA TYR A 60 -9.23 -4.14 9.22
C TYR A 60 -9.54 -2.80 8.53
N ALA A 61 -10.81 -2.48 8.27
CA ALA A 61 -11.17 -1.41 7.34
C ALA A 61 -10.69 -0.02 7.76
N THR A 62 -10.93 0.35 9.03
CA THR A 62 -10.46 1.63 9.57
C THR A 62 -8.94 1.69 9.60
N ALA A 63 -8.28 0.61 10.04
CA ALA A 63 -6.82 0.55 10.10
C ALA A 63 -6.18 0.70 8.71
N ILE A 64 -6.73 0.04 7.70
CA ILE A 64 -6.28 0.15 6.30
C ILE A 64 -6.45 1.58 5.78
N CYS A 65 -7.58 2.25 6.06
CA CYS A 65 -7.78 3.64 5.64
C CYS A 65 -6.74 4.57 6.25
N VAL A 66 -6.50 4.45 7.57
CA VAL A 66 -5.51 5.25 8.28
C VAL A 66 -4.11 4.98 7.76
N LEU A 67 -3.72 3.70 7.65
CA LEU A 67 -2.42 3.29 7.12
C LEU A 67 -2.22 3.79 5.68
N TRP A 68 -3.24 3.72 4.83
CA TRP A 68 -3.16 4.23 3.46
C TRP A 68 -2.92 5.75 3.44
N ILE A 69 -3.71 6.52 4.19
CA ILE A 69 -3.57 7.98 4.25
C ILE A 69 -2.19 8.38 4.78
N LEU A 70 -1.72 7.75 5.86
CA LEU A 70 -0.40 8.02 6.42
C LEU A 70 0.71 7.65 5.43
N THR A 71 0.64 6.46 4.83
CA THR A 71 1.62 6.00 3.82
C THR A 71 1.66 6.95 2.62
N PHE A 72 0.49 7.42 2.17
CA PHE A 72 0.35 8.37 1.08
C PHE A 72 0.99 9.71 1.44
N ILE A 73 0.68 10.32 2.58
CA ILE A 73 1.24 11.61 3.01
C ILE A 73 2.77 11.55 3.12
N VAL A 74 3.28 10.55 3.84
CA VAL A 74 4.72 10.33 4.03
C VAL A 74 5.40 10.08 2.68
N GLY A 75 4.77 9.26 1.82
CA GLY A 75 5.25 8.95 0.49
C GLY A 75 5.28 10.17 -0.43
N SER A 76 4.24 11.00 -0.41
CA SER A 76 4.17 12.26 -1.18
C SER A 76 5.27 13.22 -0.76
N TYR A 77 5.58 13.33 0.54
CA TYR A 77 6.68 14.15 1.02
C TYR A 77 8.03 13.66 0.46
N ILE A 78 8.32 12.37 0.55
CA ILE A 78 9.53 11.76 -0.03
C ILE A 78 9.56 11.94 -1.56
N TYR A 79 8.40 11.85 -2.21
CA TYR A 79 8.27 11.95 -3.65
C TYR A 79 8.65 13.35 -4.18
N THR A 80 8.51 14.42 -3.39
CA THR A 80 8.99 15.75 -3.79
C THR A 80 10.50 15.75 -4.08
N LYS A 81 11.30 15.04 -3.26
CA LYS A 81 12.73 14.86 -3.48
C LYS A 81 13.00 14.09 -4.78
N TYR A 82 12.20 13.05 -5.06
CA TYR A 82 12.27 12.33 -6.33
C TYR A 82 12.03 13.28 -7.52
N ARG A 83 10.99 14.11 -7.48
CA ARG A 83 10.64 15.00 -8.60
C ARG A 83 11.70 16.06 -8.87
N ILE A 84 12.28 16.63 -7.82
CA ILE A 84 13.21 17.75 -7.95
C ILE A 84 14.61 17.26 -8.32
N TYR A 85 15.11 16.20 -7.67
CA TYR A 85 16.52 15.83 -7.74
C TYR A 85 16.79 14.57 -8.56
N ILE A 86 15.80 13.68 -8.71
CA ILE A 86 16.03 12.32 -9.22
C ILE A 86 15.50 12.15 -10.64
N ARG A 87 14.32 12.71 -10.90
CA ARG A 87 13.63 12.56 -12.18
C ARG A 87 14.49 13.03 -13.36
N ILE A 88 15.01 14.25 -13.30
CA ILE A 88 15.80 14.83 -14.41
C ILE A 88 17.03 13.96 -14.74
N PRO A 89 17.85 13.53 -13.76
CA PRO A 89 18.94 12.60 -14.04
C PRO A 89 18.52 11.23 -14.59
N ILE A 90 17.32 10.71 -14.27
CA ILE A 90 16.80 9.44 -14.81
C ILE A 90 16.40 9.63 -16.28
N GLU A 91 15.74 10.74 -16.59
CA GLU A 91 15.38 11.16 -17.95
C GLU A 91 16.63 11.30 -18.83
N GLN A 92 17.63 12.05 -18.35
CA GLN A 92 18.88 12.28 -19.08
C GLN A 92 19.68 10.99 -19.34
N ALA A 93 19.54 9.98 -18.48
CA ALA A 93 20.16 8.67 -18.66
C ALA A 93 19.34 7.72 -19.55
N GLY A 94 18.19 8.15 -20.07
CA GLY A 94 17.35 7.36 -20.97
C GLY A 94 16.54 6.25 -20.28
N TYR A 95 16.37 6.30 -18.96
CA TYR A 95 15.61 5.30 -18.18
C TYR A 95 14.09 5.56 -18.20
N TRP A 96 13.53 5.73 -19.39
CA TRP A 96 12.15 6.14 -19.62
C TRP A 96 11.12 5.15 -19.04
N LYS A 97 11.41 3.85 -19.07
CA LYS A 97 10.52 2.83 -18.48
C LYS A 97 10.43 2.96 -16.96
N THR A 98 11.56 3.14 -16.30
CA THR A 98 11.64 3.35 -14.85
C THR A 98 10.83 4.58 -14.44
N GLN A 99 11.02 5.68 -15.15
CA GLN A 99 10.23 6.88 -14.92
C GLN A 99 8.73 6.65 -15.18
N GLY A 100 8.36 5.98 -16.27
CA GLY A 100 6.96 5.69 -16.59
C GLY A 100 6.25 4.93 -15.46
N PHE A 101 6.94 3.98 -14.82
CA PHE A 101 6.41 3.31 -13.63
C PHE A 101 6.30 4.23 -12.40
N PHE A 102 7.23 5.17 -12.22
CA PHE A 102 7.15 6.19 -11.15
C PHE A 102 6.01 7.18 -11.34
N ASP A 103 5.65 7.52 -12.57
CA ASP A 103 4.49 8.37 -12.87
C ASP A 103 3.20 7.56 -12.78
N PHE A 104 3.17 6.34 -13.33
CA PHE A 104 1.99 5.48 -13.30
C PHE A 104 1.56 5.10 -11.87
N LYS A 105 2.53 4.85 -10.98
CA LYS A 105 2.21 4.57 -9.56
C LYS A 105 1.50 5.74 -8.87
N GLU A 106 1.72 6.98 -9.29
CA GLU A 106 1.02 8.13 -8.70
C GLU A 106 -0.48 8.07 -8.97
N HIS A 107 -0.84 7.70 -10.20
CA HIS A 107 -2.23 7.50 -10.58
C HIS A 107 -2.85 6.35 -9.79
N VAL A 108 -2.16 5.22 -9.69
CA VAL A 108 -2.63 4.07 -8.89
C VAL A 108 -2.85 4.45 -7.42
N ALA A 109 -1.89 5.16 -6.81
CA ALA A 109 -2.00 5.62 -5.43
C ALA A 109 -3.17 6.59 -5.22
N SER A 110 -3.38 7.50 -6.16
CA SER A 110 -4.44 8.51 -6.11
C SER A 110 -5.84 7.92 -6.32
N ILE A 111 -5.98 6.96 -7.24
CA ILE A 111 -7.24 6.25 -7.45
C ILE A 111 -7.61 5.47 -6.19
N ALA A 112 -6.67 4.72 -5.63
CA ALA A 112 -6.91 3.97 -4.41
C ALA A 112 -7.24 4.88 -3.20
N LEU A 113 -6.57 6.04 -3.07
CA LEU A 113 -6.92 7.05 -2.07
C LEU A 113 -8.36 7.53 -2.24
N THR A 114 -8.78 7.80 -3.47
CA THR A 114 -10.14 8.26 -3.80
C THR A 114 -11.21 7.19 -3.52
N LEU A 115 -10.85 5.91 -3.59
CA LEU A 115 -11.74 4.79 -3.28
C LEU A 115 -11.92 4.53 -1.78
N LEU A 116 -11.06 5.06 -0.91
CA LEU A 116 -11.10 4.79 0.53
C LEU A 116 -12.44 5.10 1.20
N PRO A 117 -13.15 6.22 0.91
CA PRO A 117 -14.44 6.49 1.52
C PRO A 117 -15.49 5.44 1.17
N ALA A 118 -15.54 5.02 -0.09
CA ALA A 118 -16.46 3.98 -0.55
C ALA A 118 -16.11 2.62 0.07
N TYR A 119 -14.82 2.26 0.06
CA TYR A 119 -14.31 1.07 0.73
C TYR A 119 -14.70 1.02 2.21
N TRP A 120 -14.47 2.11 2.95
CA TRP A 120 -14.78 2.20 4.37
C TRP A 120 -16.29 2.10 4.61
N PHE A 121 -17.09 2.79 3.80
CA PHE A 121 -18.54 2.72 3.88
C PHE A 121 -19.06 1.30 3.70
N PHE A 122 -18.57 0.57 2.69
CA PHE A 122 -19.01 -0.79 2.45
C PHE A 122 -18.65 -1.74 3.61
N TRP A 123 -17.45 -1.59 4.20
CA TRP A 123 -17.02 -2.41 5.34
C TRP A 123 -17.68 -2.02 6.66
N LYS A 124 -17.97 -0.73 6.90
CA LYS A 124 -18.79 -0.30 8.04
C LYS A 124 -20.17 -0.95 8.03
N ASN A 125 -20.70 -1.20 6.83
CA ASN A 125 -21.97 -1.87 6.60
C ASN A 125 -21.79 -3.35 6.20
N ALA A 126 -20.81 -4.05 6.80
CA ALA A 126 -20.49 -5.45 6.45
C ALA A 126 -21.67 -6.43 6.56
N HIS A 127 -22.64 -6.15 7.44
CA HIS A 127 -23.84 -6.96 7.63
C HIS A 127 -24.81 -6.87 6.44
N ASN A 128 -24.73 -5.83 5.61
CA ASN A 128 -25.59 -5.70 4.44
C ASN A 128 -25.05 -6.59 3.29
N PRO A 129 -25.82 -7.61 2.82
CA PRO A 129 -25.39 -8.51 1.77
C PRO A 129 -25.34 -7.84 0.39
N GLN A 130 -26.08 -6.75 0.15
CA GLN A 130 -26.08 -6.05 -1.14
C GLN A 130 -24.71 -5.45 -1.49
N TYR A 131 -23.88 -5.18 -0.47
CA TYR A 131 -22.55 -4.61 -0.65
C TYR A 131 -21.44 -5.68 -0.73
N ASP A 132 -21.78 -6.97 -0.69
CA ASP A 132 -20.77 -8.02 -0.56
C ASP A 132 -19.79 -8.07 -1.74
N THR A 133 -20.31 -8.05 -2.97
CA THR A 133 -19.47 -7.97 -4.18
C THR A 133 -18.65 -6.69 -4.20
N ALA A 134 -19.27 -5.54 -3.91
CA ALA A 134 -18.61 -4.25 -3.91
C ALA A 134 -17.43 -4.23 -2.92
N ARG A 135 -17.64 -4.67 -1.66
CA ARG A 135 -16.60 -4.84 -0.63
C ARG A 135 -15.43 -5.68 -1.15
N LYS A 136 -15.71 -6.86 -1.69
CA LYS A 136 -14.69 -7.79 -2.18
C LYS A 136 -13.88 -7.16 -3.30
N MET A 137 -14.54 -6.60 -4.31
CA MET A 137 -13.87 -6.03 -5.48
C MET A 137 -12.99 -4.84 -5.11
N VAL A 138 -13.50 -3.90 -4.29
CA VAL A 138 -12.69 -2.75 -3.86
C VAL A 138 -11.51 -3.18 -2.98
N THR A 139 -11.70 -4.19 -2.11
CA THR A 139 -10.62 -4.70 -1.25
C THR A 139 -9.52 -5.38 -2.09
N VAL A 140 -9.91 -6.18 -3.08
CA VAL A 140 -8.97 -6.83 -4.01
C VAL A 140 -8.22 -5.78 -4.83
N TYR A 141 -8.92 -4.77 -5.36
CA TYR A 141 -8.28 -3.67 -6.08
C TYR A 141 -7.24 -2.96 -5.20
N LEU A 142 -7.62 -2.57 -3.97
CA LEU A 142 -6.69 -1.90 -3.04
C LEU A 142 -5.49 -2.78 -2.70
N ALA A 143 -5.68 -4.10 -2.54
CA ALA A 143 -4.58 -5.03 -2.29
C ALA A 143 -3.63 -5.12 -3.49
N ILE A 144 -4.14 -5.26 -4.72
CA ILE A 144 -3.33 -5.29 -5.95
C ILE A 144 -2.60 -3.95 -6.13
N ALA A 145 -3.28 -2.84 -5.95
CA ALA A 145 -2.70 -1.50 -6.00
C ALA A 145 -1.56 -1.37 -4.98
N CYS A 146 -1.79 -1.76 -3.71
CA CYS A 146 -0.78 -1.70 -2.67
C CYS A 146 0.46 -2.56 -2.99
N TRP A 147 0.27 -3.78 -3.50
CA TRP A 147 1.37 -4.64 -3.96
C TRP A 147 2.16 -4.01 -5.11
N PHE A 148 1.47 -3.47 -6.12
CA PHE A 148 2.10 -2.76 -7.23
C PHE A 148 2.92 -1.57 -6.74
N LEU A 149 2.33 -0.71 -5.90
CA LEU A 149 3.01 0.47 -5.33
C LEU A 149 4.24 0.07 -4.52
N PHE A 150 4.14 -0.99 -3.71
CA PHE A 150 5.23 -1.50 -2.89
C PHE A 150 6.39 -2.04 -3.74
N ILE A 151 6.10 -2.89 -4.72
CA ILE A 151 7.12 -3.48 -5.62
C ILE A 151 7.79 -2.38 -6.43
N VAL A 152 7.03 -1.50 -7.05
CA VAL A 152 7.59 -0.39 -7.85
C VAL A 152 8.40 0.55 -6.97
N GLY A 153 7.90 0.89 -5.78
CA GLY A 153 8.64 1.72 -4.81
C GLY A 153 9.96 1.08 -4.36
N HIS A 154 9.95 -0.22 -4.04
CA HIS A 154 11.12 -0.92 -3.52
C HIS A 154 12.15 -1.25 -4.61
N VAL A 155 11.72 -1.83 -5.73
CA VAL A 155 12.60 -2.26 -6.83
C VAL A 155 13.22 -1.04 -7.53
N LEU A 156 12.44 0.02 -7.77
CA LEU A 156 12.96 1.18 -8.50
C LEU A 156 13.81 2.12 -7.64
N ASN A 157 13.63 2.15 -6.31
CA ASN A 157 14.56 2.86 -5.43
C ASN A 157 15.99 2.28 -5.52
N ASN A 158 16.13 1.00 -5.84
CA ASN A 158 17.42 0.32 -5.98
C ASN A 158 18.13 0.60 -7.32
N VAL A 159 17.44 1.14 -8.34
CA VAL A 159 18.03 1.41 -9.67
C VAL A 159 19.12 2.50 -9.61
N ARG A 160 19.20 3.28 -8.53
CA ARG A 160 20.29 4.24 -8.30
C ARG A 160 20.81 4.36 -6.87
N GLY A 161 20.42 3.46 -5.95
CA GLY A 161 20.84 3.57 -4.55
C GLY A 161 20.29 4.82 -3.86
N PHE A 162 19.00 5.15 -4.03
CA PHE A 162 18.41 6.27 -3.29
C PHE A 162 18.32 5.93 -1.80
N GLY A 163 19.36 6.34 -1.07
CA GLY A 163 19.61 6.01 0.33
C GLY A 163 21.11 5.90 0.69
N SER A 164 22.02 5.94 -0.29
CA SER A 164 23.48 5.99 -0.11
C SER A 164 24.08 7.22 -0.77
#